data_AF-A0A7X5E1R6-F1
#
_entry.id   AF-A0A7X5E1R6-F1
#
_cell.length_a   1.000
_cell.length_b   1.000
_cell.length_c   1.000
_cell.angle_alpha   90.00
_cell.angle_beta   90.00
_cell.angle_gamma   90.00
#
_symmetry.space_group_name_H-M   'P 1'
#
loop_
_entity.id
_entity.type
_entity.pdbx_description
1 polymer ?
#
loop_
_entity_poly.entity_id
_entity_poly.type
_entity_poly.pdbx_seq_one_letter_code
_entity_poly.pdbx_strand_id
1 'polypeptide(L)'
;MSTSLYHDSQMEQELHSKIDAAANERHGGAVPVDVQERIAAEKQHIFGSGHGTLLAIAAKLAEFSESRGCPVGFRGLTGNLYLSHLLGLAAVDPMELGLRWEGCLGLDGTRAPQFTLNVAGELLEDMAAYLGELLPGYDPGDEHPAIRLCPHALMDRIWEARRAGSALTVGDLLSDGNLIARAYRDDVAGIPVLGDLEGFQDLARQLEPESFSDMVKIMGLCFAPEVRFQAERLMGQPDRFQRLIGTREDVYDLCVRHGVGGDDAFHVMRQACHGRLSPEYKDMLAAHGISGLPWDTLCAAGYLYPRGQCADYMYWALALLARECRPCQA
;
A
#
# COMPACT_ATOMS: atom_id res chain seq x y z
N MET A 1 15.95 -21.05 13.05
CA MET A 1 16.75 -20.38 14.10
C MET A 1 15.96 -19.16 14.53
N SER A 2 15.83 -18.89 15.83
CA SER A 2 15.17 -17.66 16.30
C SER A 2 15.84 -16.47 15.61
N THR A 3 15.09 -15.66 14.88
CA THR A 3 15.52 -14.35 14.36
C THR A 3 15.95 -13.51 15.55
N SER A 4 17.19 -13.68 16.00
CA SER A 4 17.91 -12.63 16.69
C SER A 4 17.83 -11.45 15.74
N LEU A 5 17.01 -10.46 16.08
CA LEU A 5 16.91 -9.21 15.34
C LEU A 5 18.34 -8.72 15.13
N TYR A 6 18.82 -8.81 13.89
CA TYR A 6 20.10 -8.26 13.51
C TYR A 6 20.04 -6.78 13.85
N HIS A 7 20.90 -6.35 14.79
CA HIS A 7 20.93 -4.98 15.28
C HIS A 7 22.24 -4.34 14.86
N ASP A 8 22.14 -3.24 14.13
CA ASP A 8 23.24 -2.42 13.67
C ASP A 8 22.95 -0.96 14.06
N SER A 9 23.58 -0.52 15.15
CA SER A 9 23.37 0.81 15.71
C SER A 9 23.84 1.93 14.76
N GLN A 10 24.85 1.67 13.93
CA GLN A 10 25.31 2.65 12.95
C GLN A 10 24.24 2.83 11.86
N MET A 11 23.72 1.72 11.34
CA MET A 11 22.66 1.74 10.33
C MET A 11 21.40 2.44 10.81
N GLU A 12 21.03 2.25 12.09
CA GLU A 12 19.90 2.94 12.71
C GLU A 12 20.14 4.45 12.87
N GLN A 13 21.35 4.87 13.25
CA GLN A 13 21.70 6.30 13.36
C GLN A 13 21.67 7.01 11.99
N GLU A 14 22.19 6.36 10.95
CA GLU A 14 22.09 6.84 9.57
C GLU A 14 20.62 6.98 9.15
N LEU A 15 19.80 5.97 9.46
CA LEU A 15 18.37 5.97 9.14
C LEU A 15 17.62 7.11 9.83
N HIS A 16 17.88 7.37 11.11
CA HIS A 16 17.27 8.51 11.82
C HIS A 16 17.51 9.83 11.09
N SER A 17 18.76 10.09 10.72
CA SER A 17 19.17 11.32 10.02
C SER A 17 18.50 11.42 8.65
N LYS A 18 18.41 10.29 7.93
CA LYS A 18 17.77 10.21 6.62
C LYS A 18 16.27 10.50 6.69
N ILE A 19 15.57 9.96 7.71
CA ILE A 19 14.14 10.24 7.92
C ILE A 19 13.92 11.74 8.13
N ASP A 20 14.74 12.38 8.97
CA ASP A 20 14.61 13.81 9.27
C ASP A 20 14.92 14.68 8.04
N ALA A 21 15.94 14.31 7.26
CA ALA A 21 16.26 14.98 6.01
C ALA A 21 15.11 14.86 4.99
N ALA A 22 14.59 13.65 4.79
CA ALA A 22 13.50 13.39 3.85
C ALA A 22 12.20 14.11 4.24
N ALA A 23 11.87 14.16 5.54
CA ALA A 23 10.72 14.91 6.02
C ALA A 23 10.88 16.42 5.76
N ASN A 24 12.05 16.98 6.07
CA ASN A 24 12.34 18.39 5.82
C ASN A 24 12.31 18.73 4.32
N GLU A 25 12.90 17.89 3.47
CA GLU A 25 12.89 18.08 2.02
C GLU A 25 11.45 18.08 1.47
N ARG A 26 10.66 17.07 1.82
CA ARG A 26 9.27 16.90 1.35
C ARG A 26 8.37 18.08 1.75
N HIS A 27 8.57 18.65 2.93
CA HIS A 27 7.72 19.72 3.48
C HIS A 27 8.37 21.12 3.40
N GLY A 28 9.42 21.29 2.59
CA GLY A 28 10.07 22.59 2.40
C GLY A 28 10.63 23.21 3.69
N GLY A 29 11.06 22.38 4.64
CA GLY A 29 11.58 22.77 5.95
C GLY A 29 10.52 23.10 7.01
N ALA A 30 9.23 23.02 6.68
CA ALA A 30 8.13 23.30 7.60
C ALA A 30 7.21 22.07 7.74
N VAL A 31 7.73 21.00 8.37
CA VAL A 31 6.98 19.76 8.58
C VAL A 31 5.72 20.03 9.42
N PRO A 32 4.50 19.68 8.97
CA PRO A 32 3.27 19.84 9.74
C PRO A 32 3.29 19.10 11.09
N VAL A 33 2.56 19.59 12.09
CA VAL A 33 2.59 19.04 13.47
C VAL A 33 2.09 17.59 13.52
N ASP A 34 0.99 17.31 12.83
CA ASP A 34 0.43 15.95 12.71
C ASP A 34 1.40 14.98 12.03
N VAL A 35 2.16 15.44 11.04
CA VAL A 35 3.24 14.66 10.40
C VAL A 35 4.41 14.45 11.36
N GLN A 36 4.81 15.46 12.14
CA GLN A 36 5.87 15.30 13.16
C GLN A 36 5.46 14.29 14.22
N GLU A 37 4.22 14.36 14.72
CA GLU A 37 3.66 13.40 15.68
C GLU A 37 3.63 11.99 15.09
N ARG A 38 3.23 11.86 13.82
CA ARG A 38 3.24 10.59 13.10
C ARG A 38 4.63 9.99 12.99
N ILE A 39 5.63 10.78 12.57
CA ILE A 39 7.03 10.35 12.48
C ILE A 39 7.56 9.94 13.86
N ALA A 40 7.29 10.73 14.90
CA ALA A 40 7.75 10.45 16.26
C ALA A 40 7.19 9.13 16.80
N ALA A 41 5.88 8.90 16.62
CA ALA A 41 5.23 7.65 17.02
C ALA A 41 5.81 6.44 16.29
N GLU A 42 5.94 6.51 14.95
CA GLU A 42 6.51 5.40 14.18
C GLU A 42 7.97 5.13 14.54
N LYS A 43 8.80 6.18 14.72
CA LYS A 43 10.18 6.02 15.22
C LYS A 43 10.17 5.31 16.58
N GLN A 44 9.37 5.78 17.53
CA GLN A 44 9.30 5.17 18.86
C GLN A 44 8.99 3.67 18.79
N HIS A 45 7.99 3.25 18.02
CA HIS A 45 7.61 1.85 17.92
C HIS A 45 8.61 0.99 17.14
N ILE A 46 9.17 1.51 16.05
CA ILE A 46 10.12 0.75 15.22
C ILE A 46 11.45 0.57 15.96
N PHE A 47 12.04 1.66 16.45
CA PHE A 47 13.35 1.58 17.13
C PHE A 47 13.21 0.97 18.52
N GLY A 48 12.15 1.32 19.27
CA GLY A 48 11.91 0.78 20.61
C GLY A 48 11.63 -0.73 20.65
N SER A 49 11.07 -1.29 19.57
CA SER A 49 10.85 -2.75 19.45
C SER A 49 12.00 -3.49 18.75
N GLY A 50 13.11 -2.82 18.43
CA GLY A 50 14.28 -3.46 17.79
C GLY A 50 14.14 -3.70 16.29
N HIS A 51 13.20 -3.03 15.60
CA HIS A 51 12.98 -3.16 14.15
C HIS A 51 13.70 -2.09 13.32
N GLY A 52 14.48 -1.20 13.95
CA GLY A 52 15.18 -0.10 13.28
C GLY A 52 16.11 -0.56 12.17
N THR A 53 16.97 -1.53 12.48
CA THR A 53 17.91 -2.10 11.51
C THR A 53 17.19 -2.77 10.34
N LEU A 54 16.06 -3.44 10.59
CA LEU A 54 15.25 -4.06 9.54
C LEU A 54 14.68 -3.01 8.57
N LEU A 55 14.15 -1.90 9.08
CA LEU A 55 13.69 -0.79 8.25
C LEU A 55 14.87 -0.14 7.48
N ALA A 56 16.05 -0.06 8.09
CA ALA A 56 17.24 0.50 7.46
C ALA A 56 17.69 -0.32 6.26
N ILE A 57 17.70 -1.65 6.37
CA ILE A 57 18.00 -2.56 5.25
C ILE A 57 16.96 -2.39 4.13
N ALA A 58 15.66 -2.35 4.46
CA ALA A 58 14.62 -2.11 3.46
C ALA A 58 14.81 -0.77 2.73
N ALA A 59 15.14 0.29 3.47
CA ALA A 59 15.40 1.62 2.90
C ALA A 59 16.64 1.63 1.98
N LYS A 60 17.72 0.92 2.34
CA LYS A 60 18.91 0.77 1.49
C LYS A 60 18.60 -0.03 0.22
N LEU A 61 17.74 -1.05 0.30
CA LEU A 61 17.28 -1.78 -0.90
C LEU A 61 16.45 -0.90 -1.84
N ALA A 62 15.56 -0.07 -1.29
CA ALA A 62 14.79 0.89 -2.09
C ALA A 62 15.72 1.89 -2.79
N GLU A 63 16.69 2.47 -2.08
CA GLU A 63 17.71 3.35 -2.66
C GLU A 63 18.54 2.66 -3.74
N PHE A 64 18.95 1.42 -3.50
CA PHE A 64 19.72 0.66 -4.47
C PHE A 64 18.92 0.47 -5.76
N SER A 65 17.65 0.06 -5.66
CA SER A 65 16.77 -0.06 -6.83
C SER A 65 16.62 1.27 -7.57
N GLU A 66 16.36 2.36 -6.82
CA GLU A 66 16.17 3.69 -7.39
C GLU A 66 17.45 4.19 -8.10
N SER A 67 18.63 3.89 -7.55
CA SER A 67 19.92 4.20 -8.17
C SER A 67 20.15 3.47 -9.51
N ARG A 68 19.46 2.36 -9.72
CA ARG A 68 19.41 1.63 -11.00
C ARG A 68 18.27 2.08 -11.91
N GLY A 69 17.51 3.09 -11.50
CA GLY A 69 16.45 3.73 -12.28
C GLY A 69 15.06 3.10 -12.08
N CYS A 70 14.86 2.24 -11.08
CA CYS A 70 13.56 1.64 -10.78
C CYS A 70 13.16 1.91 -9.33
N PRO A 71 11.96 2.43 -9.04
CA PRO A 71 11.46 2.41 -7.68
C PRO A 71 11.13 0.95 -7.30
N VAL A 72 11.07 0.68 -6.00
CA VAL A 72 10.41 -0.52 -5.50
C VAL A 72 8.91 -0.25 -5.37
N GLY A 73 8.10 -1.28 -5.60
CA GLY A 73 6.74 -1.34 -5.07
C GLY A 73 6.72 -2.21 -3.82
N PHE A 74 5.55 -2.42 -3.20
CA PHE A 74 5.45 -3.31 -2.04
C PHE A 74 4.21 -4.18 -2.02
N ARG A 75 4.23 -5.23 -1.19
CA ARG A 75 3.08 -6.04 -0.82
C ARG A 75 2.85 -5.99 0.69
N GLY A 76 1.60 -6.14 1.10
CA GLY A 76 1.23 -6.17 2.51
C GLY A 76 1.08 -4.77 3.11
N LEU A 77 1.61 -4.60 4.32
CA LEU A 77 1.26 -3.49 5.22
C LEU A 77 2.39 -2.46 5.36
N THR A 78 3.47 -2.58 4.59
CA THR A 78 4.60 -1.63 4.59
C THR A 78 4.12 -0.20 4.32
N GLY A 79 3.27 -0.01 3.31
CA GLY A 79 2.73 1.32 2.99
C GLY A 79 1.75 1.89 4.00
N ASN A 80 1.49 1.23 5.13
CA ASN A 80 0.81 1.86 6.26
C ASN A 80 1.74 2.81 7.04
N LEU A 81 3.06 2.75 6.84
CA LEU A 81 4.04 3.56 7.56
C LEU A 81 4.39 4.84 6.79
N TYR A 82 4.30 5.98 7.46
CA TYR A 82 4.77 7.26 6.91
C TYR A 82 6.28 7.24 6.69
N LEU A 83 7.02 6.54 7.56
CA LEU A 83 8.46 6.32 7.38
C LEU A 83 8.75 5.58 6.06
N SER A 84 7.93 4.60 5.67
CA SER A 84 8.08 3.93 4.38
C SER A 84 7.88 4.87 3.20
N HIS A 85 6.95 5.82 3.31
CA HIS A 85 6.77 6.84 2.28
C HIS A 85 7.98 7.78 2.16
N LEU A 86 8.53 8.26 3.29
CA LEU A 86 9.73 9.10 3.30
C LEU A 86 10.97 8.39 2.74
N LEU A 87 11.05 7.07 2.93
CA LEU A 87 12.22 6.26 2.56
C LEU A 87 12.14 5.66 1.15
N GLY A 88 11.13 6.03 0.36
CA GLY A 88 10.95 5.54 -1.01
C GLY A 88 10.49 4.08 -1.10
N LEU A 89 9.94 3.53 -0.02
CA LEU A 89 9.37 2.17 0.02
C LEU A 89 7.88 2.15 -0.39
N ALA A 90 7.20 3.29 -0.30
CA ALA A 90 5.80 3.45 -0.67
C ALA A 90 5.60 4.75 -1.45
N ALA A 91 4.97 4.67 -2.62
CA ALA A 91 4.83 5.83 -3.50
C ALA A 91 3.77 6.85 -3.02
N VAL A 92 2.78 6.39 -2.27
CA VAL A 92 1.63 7.20 -1.83
C VAL A 92 1.74 7.52 -0.34
N ASP A 93 1.35 8.73 0.04
CA ASP A 93 1.29 9.14 1.44
C ASP A 93 0.21 8.34 2.19
N PRO A 94 0.57 7.57 3.24
CA PRO A 94 -0.41 6.81 4.02
C PRO A 94 -1.44 7.69 4.72
N MET A 95 -1.09 8.93 5.09
CA MET A 95 -2.00 9.84 5.79
C MET A 95 -3.14 10.30 4.88
N GLU A 96 -2.85 10.56 3.59
CA GLU A 96 -3.86 10.88 2.57
C GLU A 96 -4.81 9.70 2.31
N LEU A 97 -4.34 8.47 2.51
CA LEU A 97 -5.13 7.25 2.40
C LEU A 97 -5.89 6.87 3.67
N GLY A 98 -5.76 7.65 4.75
CA GLY A 98 -6.32 7.32 6.06
C GLY A 98 -5.68 6.10 6.73
N LEU A 99 -4.45 5.74 6.33
CA LEU A 99 -3.75 4.56 6.86
C LEU A 99 -3.08 4.86 8.19
N ARG A 100 -3.27 3.89 9.09
CA ARG A 100 -2.76 3.86 10.46
C ARG A 100 -1.52 2.98 10.57
N TRP A 101 -0.52 3.43 11.33
CA TRP A 101 0.75 2.70 11.51
C TRP A 101 0.52 1.36 12.22
N GLU A 102 -0.52 1.26 13.05
CA GLU A 102 -1.01 0.06 13.73
C GLU A 102 -1.34 -1.03 12.71
N GLY A 103 -1.77 -0.63 11.50
CA GLY A 103 -1.94 -1.51 10.35
C GLY A 103 -0.69 -2.34 10.05
N CYS A 104 0.51 -1.78 10.25
CA CYS A 104 1.79 -2.46 10.09
C CYS A 104 2.34 -3.03 11.41
N LEU A 105 2.34 -2.25 12.51
CA LEU A 105 3.03 -2.60 13.75
C LEU A 105 2.12 -3.22 14.84
N GLY A 106 0.81 -3.34 14.60
CA GLY A 106 -0.15 -3.75 15.62
C GLY A 106 -0.51 -2.61 16.58
N LEU A 107 -1.56 -2.79 17.39
CA LEU A 107 -2.03 -1.74 18.33
C LEU A 107 -1.00 -1.40 19.41
N ASP A 108 -0.20 -2.37 19.81
CA ASP A 108 0.87 -2.20 20.80
C ASP A 108 2.21 -1.75 20.16
N GLY A 109 2.28 -1.72 18.83
CA GLY A 109 3.46 -1.35 18.06
C GLY A 109 4.62 -2.34 18.16
N THR A 110 4.38 -3.56 18.64
CA THR A 110 5.45 -4.57 18.84
C THR A 110 5.57 -5.56 17.69
N ARG A 111 4.60 -5.59 16.76
CA ARG A 111 4.65 -6.54 15.65
C ARG A 111 5.79 -6.18 14.70
N ALA A 112 6.65 -7.15 14.43
CA ALA A 112 7.69 -7.03 13.43
C ALA A 112 7.11 -6.72 12.05
N PRO A 113 7.52 -5.62 11.39
CA PRO A 113 7.11 -5.34 10.03
C PRO A 113 7.71 -6.38 9.07
N GLN A 114 6.95 -6.70 8.02
CA GLN A 114 7.44 -7.50 6.90
C GLN A 114 7.56 -6.60 5.68
N PHE A 115 8.72 -6.64 5.03
CA PHE A 115 9.02 -5.86 3.82
C PHE A 115 9.03 -6.78 2.62
N THR A 116 7.88 -6.93 1.97
CA THR A 116 7.81 -7.63 0.68
C THR A 116 7.88 -6.60 -0.44
N LEU A 117 9.05 -6.48 -1.08
CA LEU A 117 9.32 -5.48 -2.10
C LEU A 117 9.10 -6.06 -3.48
N ASN A 118 8.32 -5.36 -4.30
CA ASN A 118 8.22 -5.63 -5.72
C ASN A 118 9.38 -4.94 -6.44
N VAL A 119 10.08 -5.68 -7.28
CA VAL A 119 11.26 -5.21 -8.01
C VAL A 119 11.15 -5.57 -9.49
N ALA A 120 11.87 -4.84 -10.35
CA ALA A 120 12.05 -5.27 -11.73
C ALA A 120 12.83 -6.60 -11.75
N GLY A 121 12.41 -7.55 -12.58
CA GLY A 121 12.95 -8.90 -12.66
C GLY A 121 14.45 -8.93 -12.97
N GLU A 122 14.92 -8.04 -13.85
CA GLU A 122 16.37 -7.93 -14.15
C GLU A 122 17.18 -7.32 -13.00
N LEU A 123 16.56 -6.66 -12.02
CA LEU A 123 17.26 -6.16 -10.83
C LEU A 123 17.27 -7.18 -9.69
N LEU A 124 16.52 -8.28 -9.80
CA LEU A 124 16.32 -9.23 -8.71
C LEU A 124 17.63 -9.85 -8.21
N GLU A 125 18.51 -10.28 -9.11
CA GLU A 125 19.79 -10.91 -8.76
C GLU A 125 20.72 -9.92 -8.04
N ASP A 126 20.91 -8.73 -8.61
CA ASP A 126 21.72 -7.67 -8.02
C ASP A 126 21.20 -7.24 -6.64
N MET A 127 19.88 -7.09 -6.49
CA MET A 127 19.25 -6.72 -5.22
C MET A 127 19.36 -7.84 -4.19
N ALA A 128 19.26 -9.11 -4.60
CA ALA A 128 19.45 -10.25 -3.71
C ALA A 128 20.90 -10.36 -3.22
N ALA A 129 21.88 -10.11 -4.11
CA ALA A 129 23.29 -10.03 -3.74
C ALA A 129 23.53 -8.90 -2.73
N TYR A 130 23.00 -7.71 -2.98
CA TYR A 130 23.12 -6.57 -2.06
C TYR A 130 22.44 -6.83 -0.70
N LEU A 131 21.28 -7.50 -0.68
CA LEU A 131 20.66 -7.94 0.58
C LEU A 131 21.58 -8.93 1.33
N GLY A 132 22.25 -9.85 0.64
CA GLY A 132 23.21 -10.76 1.25
C GLY A 132 24.43 -10.06 1.84
N GLU A 133 24.86 -8.93 1.27
CA GLU A 133 25.91 -8.06 1.84
C GLU A 133 25.42 -7.33 3.09
N LEU A 134 24.20 -6.77 3.05
CA LEU A 134 23.60 -6.03 4.17
C LEU A 134 23.21 -6.94 5.34
N LEU A 135 22.83 -8.18 5.06
CA LEU A 135 22.38 -9.15 6.06
C LEU A 135 23.02 -10.52 5.81
N PRO A 136 24.31 -10.70 6.17
CA PRO A 136 25.02 -11.95 5.94
C PRO A 136 24.36 -13.14 6.63
N GLY A 137 24.15 -14.23 5.89
CA GLY A 137 23.51 -15.45 6.39
C GLY A 137 21.98 -15.39 6.42
N TYR A 138 21.37 -14.35 5.84
CA TYR A 138 19.94 -14.29 5.63
C TYR A 138 19.46 -15.37 4.66
N ASP A 139 18.44 -16.12 5.07
CA ASP A 139 17.76 -17.09 4.20
C ASP A 139 16.44 -16.49 3.67
N PRO A 140 16.38 -16.05 2.40
CA PRO A 140 15.14 -15.55 1.80
C PRO A 140 14.09 -16.66 1.57
N GLY A 141 14.50 -17.93 1.69
CA GLY A 141 13.65 -19.11 1.61
C GLY A 141 12.97 -19.50 2.92
N ASP A 142 13.22 -18.78 4.02
CA ASP A 142 12.50 -18.97 5.28
C ASP A 142 10.97 -18.88 5.05
N GLU A 143 10.18 -19.56 5.88
CA GLU A 143 8.74 -19.63 5.73
C GLU A 143 8.13 -18.22 5.84
N HIS A 144 8.67 -17.39 6.75
CA HIS A 144 8.19 -16.04 7.04
C HIS A 144 9.35 -15.02 7.09
N PRO A 145 9.97 -14.72 5.94
CA PRO A 145 11.13 -13.84 5.88
C PRO A 145 10.70 -12.39 6.15
N ALA A 146 11.47 -11.69 7.00
CA ALA A 146 11.23 -10.28 7.30
C ALA A 146 11.42 -9.36 6.07
N ILE A 147 12.24 -9.75 5.08
CA ILE A 147 12.43 -9.08 3.80
C ILE A 147 12.27 -10.10 2.68
N ARG A 148 11.39 -9.81 1.72
CA ARG A 148 11.19 -10.63 0.53
C ARG A 148 11.30 -9.76 -0.72
N LEU A 149 12.10 -10.17 -1.68
CA LEU A 149 12.14 -9.55 -3.00
C LEU A 149 11.25 -10.36 -3.96
N CYS A 150 10.37 -9.68 -4.68
CA CYS A 150 9.43 -10.29 -5.61
C CYS A 150 9.53 -9.61 -6.97
N PRO A 151 9.85 -10.32 -8.06
CA PRO A 151 9.75 -9.75 -9.39
C PRO A 151 8.28 -9.38 -9.67
N HIS A 152 8.05 -8.26 -10.36
CA HIS A 152 6.71 -7.76 -10.63
C HIS A 152 6.63 -7.01 -11.97
N ALA A 153 5.71 -7.44 -12.84
CA ALA A 153 5.56 -6.88 -14.19
C ALA A 153 5.34 -5.35 -14.21
N LEU A 154 4.59 -4.81 -13.25
CA LEU A 154 4.45 -3.36 -13.09
C LEU A 154 5.80 -2.65 -12.92
N MET A 155 6.71 -3.22 -12.12
CA MET A 155 8.04 -2.63 -11.90
C MET A 155 8.94 -2.78 -13.14
N ASP A 156 8.82 -3.89 -13.88
CA ASP A 156 9.51 -4.05 -15.17
C ASP A 156 9.13 -2.91 -16.13
N ARG A 157 7.82 -2.63 -16.27
CA ARG A 157 7.32 -1.57 -17.15
C ARG A 157 7.76 -0.18 -16.70
N ILE A 158 7.78 0.11 -15.40
CA ILE A 158 8.29 1.37 -14.85
C ILE A 158 9.78 1.53 -15.18
N TRP A 159 10.56 0.48 -15.00
CA TRP A 159 12.00 0.53 -15.22
C TRP A 159 12.34 0.74 -16.70
N GLU A 160 11.68 0.00 -17.60
CA GLU A 160 11.76 0.22 -19.04
C GLU A 160 11.41 1.67 -19.40
N ALA A 161 10.33 2.20 -18.81
CA ALA A 161 9.85 3.55 -19.06
C ALA A 161 10.88 4.62 -18.64
N ARG A 162 11.49 4.47 -17.47
CA ARG A 162 12.51 5.41 -16.97
C ARG A 162 13.81 5.33 -17.76
N ARG A 163 14.24 4.13 -18.17
CA ARG A 163 15.44 3.94 -19.02
C ARG A 163 15.32 4.57 -20.40
N ALA A 164 14.10 4.68 -20.92
CA ALA A 164 13.81 5.41 -22.15
C ALA A 164 13.90 6.96 -22.00
N GLY A 165 14.37 7.48 -20.85
CA GLY A 165 14.58 8.90 -20.61
C GLY A 165 13.32 9.67 -20.17
N SER A 166 12.25 8.97 -19.82
CA SER A 166 11.00 9.59 -19.39
C SER A 166 10.96 9.73 -17.87
N ALA A 167 10.97 10.97 -17.36
CA ALA A 167 10.69 11.23 -15.95
C ALA A 167 9.20 10.90 -15.66
N LEU A 168 8.97 9.92 -14.79
CA LEU A 168 7.64 9.60 -14.26
C LEU A 168 7.40 10.45 -13.01
N THR A 169 7.02 11.71 -13.18
CA THR A 169 6.60 12.57 -12.06
C THR A 169 5.09 12.58 -11.97
N VAL A 170 4.56 12.23 -10.79
CA VAL A 170 3.13 12.01 -10.55
C VAL A 170 2.54 13.05 -9.58
N GLY A 171 3.34 14.01 -9.11
CA GLY A 171 2.83 15.15 -8.36
C GLY A 171 1.79 15.90 -9.19
N ASP A 172 0.58 16.03 -8.64
CA ASP A 172 -0.68 16.55 -9.22
C ASP A 172 -1.52 15.59 -10.10
N LEU A 173 -1.06 14.37 -10.44
CA LEU A 173 -1.85 13.42 -11.27
C LEU A 173 -3.02 12.77 -10.51
N LEU A 174 -2.90 12.59 -9.19
CA LEU A 174 -3.94 11.95 -8.37
C LEU A 174 -5.25 12.75 -8.31
N SER A 175 -5.19 14.03 -8.68
CA SER A 175 -6.33 14.94 -8.77
C SER A 175 -6.76 15.22 -10.22
N ASP A 176 -6.10 14.62 -11.22
CA ASP A 176 -6.44 14.78 -12.63
C ASP A 176 -7.61 13.84 -13.00
N GLY A 177 -8.83 14.37 -12.94
CA GLY A 177 -10.04 13.63 -13.32
C GLY A 177 -10.05 13.15 -14.77
N ASN A 178 -9.28 13.78 -15.67
CA ASN A 178 -9.13 13.29 -17.03
C ASN A 178 -8.30 12.00 -17.05
N LEU A 179 -7.21 11.94 -16.29
CA LEU A 179 -6.40 10.72 -16.18
C LEU A 179 -7.22 9.55 -15.60
N ILE A 180 -8.03 9.80 -14.56
CA ILE A 180 -8.91 8.78 -13.97
C ILE A 180 -9.90 8.25 -15.00
N ALA A 181 -10.57 9.13 -15.75
CA ALA A 181 -11.50 8.71 -16.79
C ALA A 181 -10.81 7.89 -17.89
N ARG A 182 -9.63 8.31 -18.34
CA ARG A 182 -8.85 7.61 -19.37
C ARG A 182 -8.41 6.22 -18.95
N ALA A 183 -8.08 6.02 -17.67
CA ALA A 183 -7.63 4.74 -17.14
C ALA A 183 -8.61 3.58 -17.34
N TYR A 184 -9.89 3.84 -17.59
CA TYR A 184 -10.90 2.81 -17.88
C TYR A 184 -11.72 3.04 -19.17
N ARG A 185 -11.50 4.16 -19.86
CA ARG A 185 -12.19 4.52 -21.12
C ARG A 185 -11.30 4.40 -22.35
N ASP A 186 -9.99 4.58 -22.20
CA ASP A 186 -9.03 4.45 -23.30
C ASP A 186 -8.56 2.99 -23.47
N ASP A 187 -7.82 2.73 -24.56
CA ASP A 187 -7.06 1.49 -24.69
C ASP A 187 -5.83 1.56 -23.78
N VAL A 188 -5.86 0.76 -22.72
CA VAL A 188 -4.80 0.64 -21.71
C VAL A 188 -4.11 -0.72 -21.77
N ALA A 189 -4.24 -1.43 -22.89
CA ALA A 189 -3.58 -2.71 -23.09
C ALA A 189 -2.05 -2.57 -22.90
N GLY A 190 -1.47 -3.46 -22.08
CA GLY A 190 -0.03 -3.45 -21.78
C GLY A 190 0.39 -2.53 -20.63
N ILE A 191 -0.54 -1.83 -19.97
CA ILE A 191 -0.31 -1.17 -18.68
C ILE A 191 -0.75 -2.14 -17.57
N PRO A 192 0.18 -2.72 -16.79
CA PRO A 192 -0.19 -3.62 -15.70
C PRO A 192 -1.12 -2.92 -14.71
N VAL A 193 -2.00 -3.69 -14.06
CA VAL A 193 -3.17 -3.23 -13.29
C VAL A 193 -4.30 -2.74 -14.18
N LEU A 194 -4.09 -1.74 -15.05
CA LEU A 194 -5.19 -1.16 -15.82
C LEU A 194 -5.68 -2.09 -16.93
N GLY A 195 -4.77 -2.71 -17.66
CA GLY A 195 -5.07 -3.54 -18.83
C GLY A 195 -5.10 -5.05 -18.57
N ASP A 196 -4.49 -5.54 -17.49
CA ASP A 196 -4.32 -6.98 -17.24
C ASP A 196 -4.97 -7.49 -15.94
N LEU A 197 -5.41 -6.60 -15.03
CA LEU A 197 -6.10 -7.02 -13.81
C LEU A 197 -7.52 -7.47 -14.15
N GLU A 198 -7.79 -8.75 -13.91
CA GLU A 198 -9.06 -9.37 -14.24
C GLU A 198 -10.26 -8.65 -13.61
N GLY A 199 -11.16 -8.17 -14.46
CA GLY A 199 -12.41 -7.49 -14.07
C GLY A 199 -12.26 -6.00 -13.75
N PHE A 200 -11.05 -5.43 -13.75
CA PHE A 200 -10.84 -4.03 -13.42
C PHE A 200 -11.56 -3.09 -14.38
N GLN A 201 -11.33 -3.25 -15.69
CA GLN A 201 -11.95 -2.42 -16.72
C GLN A 201 -13.49 -2.50 -16.69
N ASP A 202 -14.04 -3.70 -16.46
CA ASP A 202 -15.49 -3.89 -16.43
C ASP A 202 -16.12 -3.25 -15.19
N LEU A 203 -15.51 -3.43 -14.02
CA LEU A 203 -15.97 -2.80 -12.78
C LEU A 203 -15.81 -1.28 -12.83
N ALA A 204 -14.71 -0.76 -13.39
CA ALA A 204 -14.50 0.67 -13.52
C ALA A 204 -15.51 1.33 -14.47
N ARG A 205 -15.86 0.69 -15.59
CA ARG A 205 -16.94 1.18 -16.48
C ARG A 205 -18.31 1.13 -15.82
N GLN A 206 -18.57 0.15 -14.97
CA GLN A 206 -19.84 0.01 -14.24
C GLN A 206 -19.98 1.02 -13.10
N LEU A 207 -18.90 1.27 -12.37
CA LEU A 207 -18.89 2.10 -11.17
C LEU A 207 -18.49 3.55 -11.45
N GLU A 208 -17.93 3.85 -12.62
CA GLU A 208 -17.53 5.20 -13.04
C GLU A 208 -16.79 5.96 -11.93
N PRO A 209 -15.56 5.53 -11.56
CA PRO A 209 -14.77 6.19 -10.52
C PRO A 209 -14.40 7.61 -10.94
N GLU A 210 -14.38 8.52 -9.97
CA GLU A 210 -14.08 9.95 -10.17
C GLU A 210 -12.77 10.37 -9.48
N SER A 211 -12.30 9.56 -8.54
CA SER A 211 -11.08 9.82 -7.77
C SER A 211 -10.10 8.65 -7.79
N PHE A 212 -8.85 8.94 -7.41
CA PHE A 212 -7.85 7.91 -7.16
C PHE A 212 -8.32 6.89 -6.09
N SER A 213 -8.98 7.34 -5.03
CA SER A 213 -9.49 6.47 -3.97
C SER A 213 -10.53 5.47 -4.49
N ASP A 214 -11.39 5.90 -5.42
CA ASP A 214 -12.39 5.05 -6.05
C ASP A 214 -11.73 3.93 -6.87
N MET A 215 -10.68 4.27 -7.63
CA MET A 215 -9.88 3.31 -8.40
C MET A 215 -9.19 2.29 -7.49
N VAL A 216 -8.67 2.73 -6.35
CA VAL A 216 -8.07 1.85 -5.32
C VAL A 216 -9.11 0.89 -4.75
N LYS A 217 -10.34 1.34 -4.48
CA LYS A 217 -11.43 0.46 -4.03
C LYS A 217 -11.83 -0.57 -5.09
N ILE A 218 -11.95 -0.16 -6.35
CA ILE A 218 -12.25 -1.08 -7.46
C ILE A 218 -11.15 -2.13 -7.59
N MET A 219 -9.88 -1.73 -7.49
CA MET A 219 -8.76 -2.65 -7.50
C MET A 219 -8.83 -3.65 -6.35
N GLY A 220 -9.22 -3.21 -5.14
CA GLY A 220 -9.46 -4.09 -4.01
C GLY A 220 -10.53 -5.16 -4.29
N LEU A 221 -11.66 -4.77 -4.89
CA LEU A 221 -12.70 -5.72 -5.34
C LEU A 221 -12.18 -6.70 -6.40
N CYS A 222 -11.26 -6.26 -7.26
CA CYS A 222 -10.67 -7.16 -8.25
C CYS A 222 -9.86 -8.27 -7.59
N PHE A 223 -9.20 -8.00 -6.47
CA PHE A 223 -8.46 -9.02 -5.73
C PHE A 223 -9.32 -9.89 -4.79
N ALA A 224 -10.55 -9.46 -4.51
CA ALA A 224 -11.50 -10.16 -3.65
C ALA A 224 -12.81 -10.47 -4.40
N PRO A 225 -12.80 -11.42 -5.37
CA PRO A 225 -13.94 -11.73 -6.21
C PRO A 225 -15.22 -12.09 -5.43
N GLU A 226 -15.07 -12.66 -4.24
CA GLU A 226 -16.17 -13.07 -3.35
C GLU A 226 -17.00 -11.88 -2.83
N VAL A 227 -16.45 -10.66 -2.84
CA VAL A 227 -17.17 -9.44 -2.44
C VAL A 227 -17.56 -8.54 -3.61
N ARG A 228 -17.32 -8.95 -4.87
CA ARG A 228 -17.64 -8.14 -6.06
C ARG A 228 -19.14 -7.90 -6.27
N PHE A 229 -20.00 -8.74 -5.69
CA PHE A 229 -21.47 -8.58 -5.77
C PHE A 229 -21.95 -7.22 -5.23
N GLN A 230 -21.14 -6.53 -4.40
CA GLN A 230 -21.43 -5.17 -3.96
C GLN A 230 -21.55 -4.18 -5.12
N ALA A 231 -20.75 -4.35 -6.18
CA ALA A 231 -20.73 -3.44 -7.32
C ALA A 231 -22.09 -3.41 -8.03
N GLU A 232 -22.68 -4.57 -8.28
CA GLU A 232 -24.03 -4.68 -8.87
C GLU A 232 -25.09 -4.03 -7.99
N ARG A 233 -25.00 -4.21 -6.67
CA ARG A 233 -25.98 -3.68 -5.69
C ARG A 233 -25.86 -2.18 -5.47
N LEU A 234 -24.74 -1.57 -5.84
CA LEU A 234 -24.45 -0.13 -5.66
C LEU A 234 -24.35 0.64 -6.97
N MET A 235 -24.46 -0.04 -8.12
CA MET A 235 -24.41 0.59 -9.44
C MET A 235 -25.43 1.73 -9.55
N GLY A 236 -24.98 2.88 -10.06
CA GLY A 236 -25.80 4.08 -10.24
C GLY A 236 -26.16 4.83 -8.94
N GLN A 237 -25.74 4.36 -7.77
CA GLN A 237 -25.99 5.08 -6.52
C GLN A 237 -24.95 6.19 -6.31
N PRO A 238 -25.35 7.41 -5.88
CA PRO A 238 -24.43 8.53 -5.72
C PRO A 238 -23.42 8.31 -4.57
N ASP A 239 -23.76 7.50 -3.57
CA ASP A 239 -22.94 7.19 -2.40
C ASP A 239 -22.18 5.84 -2.53
N ARG A 240 -22.16 5.24 -3.73
CA ARG A 240 -21.60 3.90 -3.97
C ARG A 240 -20.20 3.70 -3.40
N PHE A 241 -19.27 4.64 -3.64
CA PHE A 241 -17.90 4.53 -3.13
C PHE A 241 -17.77 4.78 -1.63
N GLN A 242 -18.74 5.47 -1.01
CA GLN A 242 -18.81 5.59 0.44
C GLN A 242 -19.27 4.28 1.09
N ARG A 243 -19.98 3.43 0.35
CA ARG A 243 -20.54 2.16 0.86
C ARG A 243 -19.76 0.93 0.45
N LEU A 244 -18.99 0.99 -0.64
CA LEU A 244 -18.13 -0.09 -1.10
C LEU A 244 -17.03 -0.40 -0.07
N ILE A 245 -16.87 -1.69 0.18
CA ILE A 245 -15.77 -2.29 0.93
C ILE A 245 -14.91 -3.06 -0.07
N GLY A 246 -13.85 -2.40 -0.57
CA GLY A 246 -12.88 -2.99 -1.50
C GLY A 246 -11.59 -3.42 -0.81
N THR A 247 -11.21 -2.73 0.26
CA THR A 247 -9.96 -2.99 0.99
C THR A 247 -10.24 -3.31 2.46
N ARG A 248 -9.23 -3.85 3.15
CA ARG A 248 -9.35 -4.11 4.59
C ARG A 248 -9.65 -2.84 5.39
N GLU A 249 -9.03 -1.71 5.05
CA GLU A 249 -9.26 -0.45 5.76
C GLU A 249 -10.68 0.10 5.55
N ASP A 250 -11.39 -0.29 4.49
CA ASP A 250 -12.82 0.06 4.36
C ASP A 250 -13.67 -0.59 5.45
N VAL A 251 -13.26 -1.75 5.99
CA VAL A 251 -13.92 -2.38 7.15
C VAL A 251 -13.69 -1.56 8.40
N TYR A 252 -12.48 -1.04 8.59
CA TYR A 252 -12.18 -0.14 9.71
C TYR A 252 -13.04 1.12 9.62
N ASP A 253 -13.08 1.76 8.45
CA ASP A 253 -13.85 2.98 8.20
C ASP A 253 -15.36 2.75 8.36
N LEU A 254 -15.87 1.59 7.96
CA LEU A 254 -17.24 1.17 8.24
C LEU A 254 -17.50 1.14 9.75
N CYS A 255 -16.64 0.45 10.52
CA CYS A 255 -16.80 0.31 11.96
C CYS A 255 -16.82 1.68 12.67
N VAL A 256 -15.86 2.54 12.35
CA VAL A 256 -15.76 3.88 12.96
C VAL A 256 -16.96 4.75 12.60
N ARG A 257 -17.46 4.71 11.35
CA ARG A 257 -18.69 5.43 10.96
C ARG A 257 -19.93 4.97 11.73
N HIS A 258 -19.95 3.72 12.17
CA HIS A 258 -21.01 3.15 13.01
C HIS A 258 -20.73 3.30 14.52
N GLY A 259 -19.70 4.06 14.91
CA GLY A 259 -19.40 4.37 16.31
C GLY A 259 -18.67 3.25 17.07
N VAL A 260 -18.12 2.25 16.37
CA VAL A 260 -17.24 1.24 16.99
C VAL A 260 -15.92 1.90 17.37
N GLY A 261 -15.41 1.60 18.57
CA GLY A 261 -14.13 2.13 19.07
C GLY A 261 -12.95 1.73 18.18
N GLY A 262 -11.88 2.54 18.18
CA GLY A 262 -10.74 2.35 17.27
C GLY A 262 -10.06 0.99 17.39
N ASP A 263 -9.84 0.51 18.61
CA ASP A 263 -9.20 -0.79 18.86
C ASP A 263 -10.09 -1.94 18.38
N ASP A 264 -11.38 -1.90 18.72
CA ASP A 264 -12.35 -2.89 18.26
C ASP A 264 -12.52 -2.88 16.74
N ALA A 265 -12.57 -1.70 16.11
CA ALA A 265 -12.58 -1.56 14.66
C ALA A 265 -11.33 -2.18 14.02
N PHE A 266 -10.17 -2.03 14.66
CA PHE A 266 -8.93 -2.66 14.20
C PHE A 266 -8.97 -4.19 14.32
N HIS A 267 -9.50 -4.73 15.43
CA HIS A 267 -9.67 -6.16 15.61
C HIS A 267 -10.70 -6.74 14.63
N VAL A 268 -11.83 -6.07 14.43
CA VAL A 268 -12.83 -6.43 13.42
C VAL A 268 -12.21 -6.46 12.04
N MET A 269 -11.52 -5.38 11.63
CA MET A 269 -10.80 -5.34 10.35
C MET A 269 -9.89 -6.56 10.22
N ARG A 270 -9.03 -6.83 11.21
CA ARG A 270 -8.10 -7.97 11.14
C ARG A 270 -8.80 -9.32 11.01
N GLN A 271 -9.92 -9.54 11.70
CA GLN A 271 -10.63 -10.82 11.64
C GLN A 271 -11.49 -10.97 10.38
N ALA A 272 -12.23 -9.93 10.02
CA ALA A 272 -13.14 -9.92 8.87
C ALA A 272 -12.39 -10.14 7.55
N CYS A 273 -11.21 -9.53 7.41
CA CYS A 273 -10.39 -9.63 6.21
C CYS A 273 -9.72 -11.00 6.03
N HIS A 274 -10.01 -11.97 6.91
CA HIS A 274 -9.60 -13.36 6.78
C HIS A 274 -10.79 -14.34 6.91
N GLY A 275 -12.04 -13.86 6.88
CA GLY A 275 -13.25 -14.67 7.06
C GLY A 275 -13.39 -15.27 8.46
N ARG A 276 -12.79 -14.65 9.49
CA ARG A 276 -12.65 -15.21 10.85
C ARG A 276 -13.30 -14.38 11.95
N LEU A 277 -14.32 -13.58 11.61
CA LEU A 277 -15.07 -12.76 12.58
C LEU A 277 -15.65 -13.62 13.72
N SER A 278 -15.23 -13.33 14.95
CA SER A 278 -15.70 -14.01 16.16
C SER A 278 -17.19 -13.72 16.43
N PRO A 279 -17.89 -14.60 17.18
CA PRO A 279 -19.27 -14.34 17.60
C PRO A 279 -19.44 -13.02 18.39
N GLU A 280 -18.49 -12.71 19.26
CA GLU A 280 -18.47 -11.46 20.04
C GLU A 280 -18.46 -10.22 19.13
N TYR A 281 -17.59 -10.20 18.12
CA TYR A 281 -17.54 -9.10 17.18
C TYR A 281 -18.77 -9.07 16.26
N LYS A 282 -19.34 -10.21 15.93
CA LYS A 282 -20.61 -10.28 15.18
C LYS A 282 -21.76 -9.62 15.95
N ASP A 283 -21.90 -9.95 17.24
CA ASP A 283 -22.93 -9.37 18.11
C ASP A 283 -22.71 -7.87 18.32
N MET A 284 -21.46 -7.45 18.50
CA MET A 284 -21.09 -6.03 18.61
C MET A 284 -21.46 -5.26 17.33
N LEU A 285 -21.07 -5.75 16.15
CA LEU A 285 -21.38 -5.08 14.88
C LEU A 285 -22.90 -4.97 14.66
N ALA A 286 -23.66 -6.02 15.02
CA ALA A 286 -25.11 -5.99 14.98
C ALA A 286 -25.71 -4.93 15.94
N ALA A 287 -25.16 -4.81 17.17
CA ALA A 287 -25.56 -3.77 18.12
C ALA A 287 -25.26 -2.34 17.63
N HIS A 288 -24.21 -2.18 16.82
CA HIS A 288 -23.87 -0.93 16.12
C HIS A 288 -24.65 -0.73 14.81
N GLY A 289 -25.66 -1.57 14.54
CA GLY A 289 -26.56 -1.42 13.39
C GLY A 289 -25.94 -1.81 12.04
N ILE A 290 -24.79 -2.49 12.03
CA ILE A 290 -24.17 -2.97 10.80
C ILE A 290 -24.94 -4.20 10.32
N SER A 291 -25.75 -3.99 9.28
CA SER A 291 -26.69 -4.97 8.73
C SER A 291 -26.83 -4.80 7.20
N GLY A 292 -27.49 -5.74 6.53
CA GLY A 292 -27.70 -5.66 5.08
C GLY A 292 -26.40 -5.78 4.28
N LEU A 293 -26.19 -4.92 3.29
CA LEU A 293 -25.06 -5.04 2.36
C LEU A 293 -23.67 -5.08 3.04
N PRO A 294 -23.31 -4.18 3.99
CA PRO A 294 -22.05 -4.30 4.72
C PRO A 294 -21.92 -5.64 5.45
N TRP A 295 -22.99 -6.14 6.07
CA TRP A 295 -22.97 -7.42 6.77
C TRP A 295 -22.77 -8.61 5.82
N ASP A 296 -23.51 -8.65 4.71
CA ASP A 296 -23.34 -9.66 3.67
C ASP A 296 -21.89 -9.68 3.16
N THR A 297 -21.28 -8.50 3.03
CA THR A 297 -19.89 -8.35 2.60
C THR A 297 -18.91 -8.92 3.62
N LEU A 298 -19.07 -8.59 4.91
CA LEU A 298 -18.21 -9.13 5.98
C LEU A 298 -18.36 -10.65 6.12
N CYS A 299 -19.55 -11.20 5.85
CA CYS A 299 -19.79 -12.64 5.85
C CYS A 299 -19.16 -13.34 4.63
N ALA A 300 -19.12 -12.68 3.49
CA ALA A 300 -18.57 -13.23 2.25
C ALA A 300 -17.05 -13.10 2.16
N ALA A 301 -16.45 -12.08 2.76
CA ALA A 301 -15.03 -11.78 2.66
C ALA A 301 -14.14 -12.96 3.06
N GLY A 302 -13.30 -13.42 2.12
CA GLY A 302 -12.25 -14.42 2.36
C GLY A 302 -10.93 -13.74 2.67
N TYR A 303 -10.46 -12.89 1.76
CA TYR A 303 -9.28 -12.05 1.99
C TYR A 303 -9.42 -10.67 1.35
N LEU A 304 -9.40 -9.62 2.18
CA LEU A 304 -9.41 -8.23 1.69
C LEU A 304 -7.99 -7.66 1.67
N TYR A 305 -7.61 -7.09 0.53
CA TYR A 305 -6.26 -6.58 0.33
C TYR A 305 -6.02 -5.25 1.08
N PRO A 306 -4.77 -4.96 1.48
CA PRO A 306 -4.38 -3.66 2.05
C PRO A 306 -4.60 -2.51 1.07
N ARG A 307 -5.25 -1.44 1.53
CA ARG A 307 -5.45 -0.21 0.75
C ARG A 307 -4.13 0.40 0.32
N GLY A 308 -3.11 0.41 1.17
CA GLY A 308 -1.78 0.89 0.81
C GLY A 308 -1.19 0.15 -0.39
N GLN A 309 -1.27 -1.18 -0.40
CA GLN A 309 -0.76 -1.99 -1.53
C GLN A 309 -1.54 -1.69 -2.82
N CYS A 310 -2.87 -1.64 -2.76
CA CYS A 310 -3.70 -1.28 -3.91
C CYS A 310 -3.37 0.14 -4.43
N ALA A 311 -3.15 1.09 -3.52
CA ALA A 311 -2.79 2.46 -3.87
C ALA A 311 -1.42 2.55 -4.54
N ASP A 312 -0.40 1.83 -4.04
CA ASP A 312 0.93 1.82 -4.65
C ASP A 312 0.88 1.29 -6.10
N TYR A 313 0.14 0.20 -6.32
CA TYR A 313 0.00 -0.39 -7.65
C TYR A 313 -0.76 0.55 -8.59
N MET A 314 -1.87 1.13 -8.13
CA MET A 314 -2.65 2.06 -8.92
C MET A 314 -1.86 3.32 -9.26
N TYR A 315 -1.09 3.86 -8.31
CA TYR A 315 -0.23 5.03 -8.52
C TYR A 315 0.74 4.81 -9.68
N TRP A 316 1.47 3.69 -9.66
CA TRP A 316 2.45 3.40 -10.70
C TRP A 316 1.81 3.09 -12.05
N ALA A 317 0.64 2.44 -12.06
CA ALA A 317 -0.09 2.20 -13.29
C ALA A 317 -0.59 3.50 -13.93
N LEU A 318 -1.10 4.44 -13.13
CA LEU A 318 -1.47 5.77 -13.58
C LEU A 318 -0.25 6.60 -14.03
N ALA A 319 0.90 6.43 -13.39
CA ALA A 319 2.15 7.05 -13.83
C ALA A 319 2.55 6.61 -15.25
N LEU A 320 2.45 5.31 -15.54
CA LEU A 320 2.68 4.75 -16.87
C LEU A 320 1.68 5.30 -17.89
N LEU A 321 0.38 5.33 -17.53
CA LEU A 321 -0.66 5.89 -18.39
C LEU A 321 -0.37 7.36 -18.71
N ALA A 322 -0.12 8.19 -17.69
CA ALA A 322 0.12 9.62 -17.87
C ALA A 322 1.32 9.91 -18.80
N ARG A 323 2.32 9.02 -18.84
CA ARG A 323 3.40 9.08 -19.82
C ARG A 323 2.89 8.84 -21.24
N GLU A 324 2.17 7.75 -21.47
CA GLU A 324 1.66 7.37 -22.81
C GLU A 324 0.66 8.40 -23.35
N CYS A 325 0.03 9.14 -22.44
CA CYS A 325 -0.86 10.25 -22.71
C CYS A 325 -0.17 11.53 -23.19
N ARG A 326 1.12 11.72 -22.89
CA ARG A 326 1.89 12.89 -23.34
C ARG A 326 2.48 12.55 -24.72
N PRO A 327 2.06 13.22 -25.82
CA PRO A 327 2.73 13.01 -27.09
C PRO A 327 4.21 13.37 -26.93
N CYS A 328 5.11 12.55 -27.52
CA CYS A 328 6.54 12.82 -27.57
C CYS A 328 6.74 14.30 -27.93
N GLN A 329 7.14 15.13 -26.95
CA GLN A 329 7.71 16.42 -27.28
C GLN A 329 9.09 16.12 -27.85
N ALA A 330 9.14 16.05 -29.18
CA ALA A 330 10.34 15.94 -29.98
C ALA A 330 11.14 17.24 -29.95
#